data_AF-A0A093Y9C0-F1
#
_entry.id   AF-A0A093Y9C0-F1
#
_cell.length_a   1.000
_cell.length_b   1.000
_cell.length_c   1.000
_cell.angle_alpha   90.00
_cell.angle_beta   90.00
_cell.angle_gamma   90.00
#
_symmetry.space_group_name_H-M   'P 1'
#
loop_
_entity.id
_entity.type
_entity.pdbx_description
1 polymer ?
#
loop_
_entity_poly.entity_id
_entity_poly.type
_entity_poly.pdbx_seq_one_letter_code
_entity_poly.pdbx_strand_id
1 'polypeptide(L)'
;MCAVQSATSNTTTGVLAARLTTNELDYWKLLRDILGGVGQAIAVVWQASRIGDFLLFILSIFLFIFKWYIIVVVIVISIRIIGRVGYWGLPQLWKIYRESRRRQFEEQWRNDEIKRRAARLAELRAKKVVDAATLEAAKLQQARREQDIKDKLQREEVIRQTKLKADYKRWEMECDIAFRDKASMTKFPFPPLPRCTDPNCSAFTKLPVPACQHNVKQFFKGSGVFSMEFLKLEKSRWHEDRFASCQEYLRPEFRSRANSLFIVLHPWYEELKEQQRSAVS
;
A
#
# COMPACT_ATOMS: atom_id res chain seq x y z
N MET A 1 31.79 -24.59 22.80
CA MET A 1 32.79 -23.71 22.14
C MET A 1 32.09 -22.37 21.92
N CYS A 2 32.46 -21.21 22.47
CA CYS A 2 33.70 -20.76 23.08
C CYS A 2 33.41 -19.81 24.25
N ALA A 3 34.25 -19.91 25.27
CA ALA A 3 34.45 -18.92 26.31
C ALA A 3 35.31 -17.77 25.77
N VAL A 4 35.13 -16.55 26.30
CA VAL A 4 36.19 -15.53 26.29
C VAL A 4 36.23 -14.85 27.66
N GLN A 5 37.30 -15.19 28.38
CA GLN A 5 37.83 -14.55 29.57
C GLN A 5 38.41 -13.16 29.24
N SER A 6 38.90 -12.47 30.30
CA SER A 6 39.93 -11.41 30.34
C SER A 6 39.37 -10.10 30.92
N ALA A 7 40.01 -9.37 31.83
CA ALA A 7 41.29 -9.53 32.51
C ALA A 7 41.31 -8.61 33.74
N THR A 8 42.06 -9.05 34.74
CA THR A 8 42.59 -8.27 35.86
C THR A 8 43.61 -7.23 35.38
N SER A 9 43.71 -6.10 36.09
CA SER A 9 45.01 -5.42 36.24
C SER A 9 45.08 -4.64 37.56
N ASN A 10 45.92 -5.16 38.44
CA ASN A 10 46.61 -4.47 39.53
C ASN A 10 47.44 -3.29 38.98
N THR A 11 47.85 -2.35 39.84
CA THR A 11 49.21 -1.74 39.97
C THR A 11 49.07 -0.47 40.83
N THR A 12 49.45 -0.45 42.11
CA THR A 12 50.80 -0.26 42.68
C THR A 12 51.41 1.13 42.44
N THR A 13 51.49 1.94 43.49
CA THR A 13 52.51 2.99 43.71
C THR A 13 52.33 3.40 45.19
N GLY A 14 53.21 3.12 46.14
CA GLY A 14 54.64 2.86 46.04
C GLY A 14 55.42 4.10 46.44
N VAL A 15 55.70 4.22 47.74
CA VAL A 15 56.99 4.65 48.32
C VAL A 15 57.58 5.99 47.84
N LEU A 16 57.59 6.99 48.73
CA LEU A 16 58.72 7.93 48.94
C LEU A 16 58.70 8.29 50.44
N ALA A 17 59.59 7.71 51.24
CA ALA A 17 60.94 8.23 51.51
C ALA A 17 60.88 9.51 52.35
N ALA A 18 61.05 9.42 53.66
CA ALA A 18 62.35 9.38 54.35
C ALA A 18 62.96 10.78 54.54
N ARG A 19 63.61 10.92 55.70
CA ARG A 19 64.68 11.89 56.02
C ARG A 19 64.24 13.30 56.42
N LEU A 20 64.48 13.60 57.71
CA LEU A 20 65.04 14.82 58.31
C LEU A 20 64.60 14.82 59.79
N THR A 21 65.07 13.88 60.61
CA THR A 21 66.31 13.97 61.39
C THR A 21 66.69 15.40 61.81
N THR A 22 66.66 15.60 63.13
CA THR A 22 67.71 16.30 63.90
C THR A 22 68.00 17.74 63.49
N ASN A 23 67.31 18.72 64.11
CA ASN A 23 67.86 20.07 64.28
C ASN A 23 67.15 20.95 65.33
N GLU A 24 66.41 20.37 66.28
CA GLU A 24 65.77 21.18 67.35
C GLU A 24 66.77 21.75 68.38
N LEU A 25 67.98 21.19 68.51
CA LEU A 25 68.95 21.69 69.47
C LEU A 25 69.85 22.84 68.95
N ASP A 26 69.98 23.00 67.63
CA ASP A 26 70.76 24.11 67.04
C ASP A 26 69.92 25.37 66.80
N TYR A 27 68.60 25.22 66.64
CA TYR A 27 67.70 26.37 66.47
C TYR A 27 67.69 27.27 67.70
N TRP A 28 67.74 26.70 68.92
CA TRP A 28 67.78 27.47 70.17
C TRP A 28 69.12 28.16 70.44
N LYS A 29 70.23 27.67 69.85
CA LYS A 29 71.54 28.30 69.94
C LYS A 29 71.64 29.49 68.99
N LEU A 30 71.17 29.30 67.75
CA LEU A 30 71.04 30.38 66.77
C LEU A 30 70.07 31.49 67.24
N LEU A 31 68.93 31.11 67.86
CA LEU A 31 67.98 32.09 68.39
C LEU A 31 68.58 32.92 69.53
N ARG A 32 69.40 32.31 70.39
CA ARG A 32 70.04 32.98 71.54
C ARG A 32 71.11 33.97 71.09
N ASP A 33 71.90 33.62 70.07
CA ASP A 33 72.92 34.53 69.52
C ASP A 33 72.28 35.69 68.74
N ILE A 34 71.17 35.45 68.04
CA ILE A 34 70.38 36.51 67.39
C ILE A 34 69.73 37.43 68.45
N LEU A 35 69.12 36.88 69.51
CA LEU A 35 68.53 37.67 70.60
C LEU A 35 69.58 38.48 71.39
N GLY A 36 70.78 37.93 71.57
CA GLY A 36 71.91 38.62 72.20
C GLY A 36 72.42 39.79 71.38
N GLY A 37 72.59 39.60 70.06
CA GLY A 37 73.01 40.67 69.14
C GLY A 37 71.96 41.78 68.98
N VAL A 38 70.68 41.41 68.96
CA VAL A 38 69.55 42.36 68.91
C VAL A 38 69.47 43.17 70.20
N GLY A 39 69.74 42.57 71.37
CA GLY A 39 69.76 43.28 72.65
C GLY A 39 70.85 44.37 72.75
N GLN A 40 72.05 44.11 72.26
CA GLN A 40 73.14 45.11 72.24
C GLN A 40 72.88 46.23 71.21
N ALA A 41 72.34 45.91 70.04
CA ALA A 41 71.95 46.92 69.05
C ALA A 41 70.79 47.80 69.57
N ILE A 42 69.81 47.22 70.28
CA ILE A 42 68.70 47.97 70.90
C ILE A 42 69.23 48.89 72.01
N ALA A 43 70.19 48.46 72.82
CA ALA A 43 70.76 49.29 73.90
C ALA A 43 71.53 50.52 73.38
N VAL A 44 72.31 50.37 72.29
CA VAL A 44 73.05 51.50 71.69
C VAL A 44 72.09 52.49 70.99
N VAL A 45 71.05 51.99 70.33
CA VAL A 45 70.01 52.83 69.72
C VAL A 45 69.16 53.54 70.78
N TRP A 46 68.92 52.90 71.94
CA TRP A 46 68.17 53.48 73.07
C TRP A 46 68.87 54.68 73.71
N GLN A 47 70.21 54.70 73.73
CA GLN A 47 70.97 55.79 74.33
C GLN A 47 71.17 56.99 73.38
N ALA A 48 71.01 56.79 72.07
CA ALA A 48 71.14 57.84 71.05
C ALA A 48 69.80 58.42 70.58
N SER A 49 68.69 57.72 70.78
CA SER A 49 67.38 58.13 70.27
C SER A 49 66.67 59.05 71.27
N ARG A 50 66.43 60.30 70.88
CA ARG A 50 65.44 61.15 71.54
C ARG A 50 64.13 60.36 71.60
N ILE A 51 63.48 60.34 72.75
CA ILE A 51 62.22 59.62 73.02
C ILE A 51 61.18 59.77 71.89
N GLY A 52 61.16 60.92 71.18
CA GLY A 52 60.31 61.15 70.01
C GLY A 52 60.58 60.25 68.80
N ASP A 53 61.85 59.99 68.42
CA ASP A 53 62.19 59.18 67.25
C ASP A 53 61.93 57.69 67.50
N PHE A 54 62.11 57.26 68.75
CA PHE A 54 61.78 55.91 69.19
C PHE A 54 60.26 55.66 69.14
N LEU A 55 59.45 56.64 69.56
CA LEU A 55 57.99 56.58 69.43
C LEU A 55 57.55 56.53 67.96
N LEU A 56 58.20 57.28 67.06
CA LEU A 56 57.92 57.22 65.62
C LEU A 56 58.31 55.88 64.98
N PHE A 57 59.44 55.30 65.39
CA PHE A 57 59.85 53.98 64.92
C PHE A 57 58.88 52.88 65.38
N ILE A 58 58.49 52.92 66.65
CA ILE A 58 57.45 52.04 67.20
C ILE A 58 56.13 52.20 66.43
N LEU A 59 55.70 53.45 66.19
CA LEU A 59 54.48 53.74 65.42
C LEU A 59 54.57 53.17 63.99
N SER A 60 55.72 53.30 63.31
CA SER A 60 55.94 52.74 61.97
C SER A 60 55.85 51.21 61.95
N ILE A 61 56.41 50.53 62.94
CA ILE A 61 56.27 49.07 63.10
C ILE A 61 54.81 48.69 63.30
N PHE A 62 54.09 49.40 64.17
CA PHE A 62 52.66 49.15 64.39
C PHE A 62 51.84 49.35 63.10
N LEU A 63 52.11 50.39 62.31
CA LEU A 63 51.43 50.61 61.02
C LEU A 63 51.77 49.53 59.99
N PHE A 64 53.01 49.04 59.96
CA PHE A 64 53.40 47.94 59.06
C PHE A 64 52.68 46.65 59.43
N ILE A 65 52.66 46.29 60.71
CA ILE A 65 51.91 45.13 61.23
C ILE A 65 50.43 45.28 60.93
N PHE A 66 49.86 46.46 61.15
CA PHE A 66 48.45 46.74 60.89
C PHE A 66 48.10 46.61 59.40
N LYS A 67 48.97 47.08 58.49
CA LYS A 67 48.78 46.92 57.03
C LYS A 67 48.76 45.45 56.63
N TRP A 68 49.71 44.66 57.10
CA TRP A 68 49.75 43.22 56.83
C TRP A 68 48.56 42.49 57.44
N TYR A 69 48.16 42.89 58.65
CA TYR A 69 46.96 42.38 59.30
C TYR A 69 45.71 42.63 58.44
N ILE A 70 45.52 43.85 57.91
CA ILE A 70 44.40 44.15 57.00
C ILE A 70 44.43 43.26 55.76
N ILE A 71 45.59 43.08 55.11
CA ILE A 71 45.71 42.23 53.91
C ILE A 71 45.27 40.80 54.21
N VAL A 72 45.75 40.22 55.32
CA VAL A 72 45.38 38.87 55.74
C VAL A 72 43.88 38.77 56.02
N VAL A 73 43.31 39.75 56.73
CA VAL A 73 41.86 39.80 57.01
C VAL A 73 41.04 39.84 55.72
N VAL A 74 41.42 40.68 54.75
CA VAL A 74 40.75 40.78 53.44
C VAL A 74 40.82 39.46 52.67
N ILE A 75 41.96 38.78 52.69
CA ILE A 75 42.14 37.46 52.05
C ILE A 75 41.20 36.43 52.71
N VAL A 76 41.19 36.35 54.03
CA VAL A 76 40.33 35.41 54.77
C VAL A 76 38.85 35.67 54.49
N ILE A 77 38.43 36.94 54.49
CA ILE A 77 37.06 37.34 54.14
C ILE A 77 36.73 36.94 52.69
N SER A 78 37.63 37.19 51.74
CA SER A 78 37.44 36.84 50.32
C SER A 78 37.30 35.33 50.12
N ILE A 79 38.17 34.53 50.77
CA ILE A 79 38.08 33.07 50.74
C ILE A 79 36.75 32.60 51.33
N ARG A 80 36.31 33.20 52.45
CA ARG A 80 35.03 32.84 53.08
C ARG A 80 33.83 33.18 52.19
N ILE A 81 33.86 34.31 51.48
CA ILE A 81 32.83 34.71 50.53
C ILE A 81 32.82 33.75 49.34
N ILE A 82 33.98 33.47 48.73
CA ILE A 82 34.09 32.53 47.60
C ILE A 82 33.63 31.14 48.01
N GLY A 83 34.04 30.66 49.19
CA GLY A 83 33.61 29.38 49.74
C GLY A 83 32.10 29.32 49.96
N ARG A 84 31.50 30.40 50.50
CA ARG A 84 30.05 30.47 50.72
C ARG A 84 29.26 30.55 49.42
N VAL A 85 29.69 31.38 48.47
CA VAL A 85 29.03 31.52 47.16
C VAL A 85 29.19 30.26 46.33
N GLY A 86 30.39 29.65 46.31
CA GLY A 86 30.63 28.38 45.64
C GLY A 86 29.79 27.27 46.24
N TYR A 87 29.83 27.09 47.56
CA TYR A 87 29.12 26.01 48.24
C TYR A 87 27.59 26.12 48.11
N TRP A 88 27.03 27.32 48.19
CA TRP A 88 25.57 27.51 48.10
C TRP A 88 25.06 27.72 46.66
N GLY A 89 25.83 28.39 45.81
CA GLY A 89 25.41 28.75 44.44
C GLY A 89 25.61 27.63 43.41
N LEU A 90 26.71 26.86 43.49
CA LEU A 90 26.98 25.80 42.52
C LEU A 90 25.91 24.71 42.49
N PRO A 91 25.37 24.21 43.62
CA PRO A 91 24.32 23.20 43.60
C PRO A 91 23.02 23.70 42.95
N GLN A 92 22.67 24.98 43.15
CA GLN A 92 21.49 25.57 42.52
C GLN A 92 21.67 25.74 41.01
N LEU A 93 22.81 26.27 40.56
CA LEU A 93 23.12 26.39 39.13
C LEU A 93 23.19 25.01 38.47
N TRP A 94 23.77 24.02 39.14
CA TRP A 94 23.83 22.65 38.64
C TRP A 94 22.45 22.00 38.57
N LYS A 95 21.55 22.30 39.52
CA LYS A 95 20.15 21.87 39.47
C LYS A 95 19.42 22.47 38.27
N ILE A 96 19.54 23.78 38.04
CA ILE A 96 18.94 24.48 36.89
C ILE A 96 19.49 23.92 35.58
N TYR A 97 20.81 23.76 35.47
CA TYR A 97 21.46 23.18 34.29
C TYR A 97 20.96 21.76 34.01
N ARG A 98 20.87 20.92 35.05
CA ARG A 98 20.37 19.55 34.93
C ARG A 98 18.91 19.51 34.50
N GLU A 99 18.06 20.37 35.04
CA GLU A 99 16.65 20.48 34.65
C GLU A 99 16.52 20.95 33.19
N SER A 100 17.29 21.95 32.78
CA SER A 100 17.33 22.41 31.37
C SER A 100 17.76 21.28 30.43
N ARG A 101 18.79 20.52 30.81
CA ARG A 101 19.27 19.38 30.02
C ARG A 101 18.24 18.27 29.94
N ARG A 102 17.49 18.01 31.03
CA ARG A 102 16.39 17.04 31.03
C ARG A 102 15.27 17.46 30.06
N ARG A 103 14.86 18.73 30.07
CA ARG A 103 13.83 19.25 29.15
C ARG A 103 14.25 19.13 27.69
N GLN A 104 15.52 19.40 27.37
CA GLN A 104 16.04 19.23 26.01
C GLN A 104 15.95 17.77 25.54
N PHE A 105 16.29 16.80 26.38
CA PHE A 105 16.14 15.39 26.05
C PHE A 105 14.66 14.98 25.89
N GLU A 106 13.77 15.49 26.75
CA GLU A 106 12.33 15.23 26.63
C GLU A 106 11.74 15.84 25.34
N GLU A 107 12.18 17.03 24.94
CA GLU A 107 11.80 17.65 23.66
C GLU A 107 12.33 16.87 22.46
N GLN A 108 13.60 16.46 22.48
CA GLN A 108 14.16 15.60 21.43
C GLN A 108 13.38 14.30 21.31
N TRP A 109 13.09 13.65 22.44
CA TRP A 109 12.31 12.42 22.46
C TRP A 109 10.88 12.61 21.93
N ARG A 110 10.20 13.71 22.31
CA ARG A 110 8.86 14.05 21.78
C ARG A 110 8.91 14.29 20.28
N ASN A 111 9.91 15.02 19.79
CA ASN A 111 10.09 15.28 18.37
C ASN A 111 10.36 13.98 17.59
N ASP A 112 11.17 13.08 18.13
CA ASP A 112 11.42 11.77 17.54
C ASP A 112 10.16 10.90 17.50
N GLU A 113 9.34 10.91 18.55
CA GLU A 113 8.07 10.17 18.58
C GLU A 113 7.06 10.74 17.57
N ILE A 114 6.95 12.06 17.45
CA ILE A 114 6.14 12.72 16.41
C ILE A 114 6.64 12.31 15.01
N LYS A 115 7.96 12.30 14.79
CA LYS A 115 8.56 11.90 13.52
C LYS A 115 8.27 10.44 13.17
N ARG A 116 8.34 9.53 14.15
CA ARG A 116 7.97 8.10 13.98
C ARG A 116 6.49 7.92 13.68
N ARG A 117 5.60 8.67 14.34
CA ARG A 117 4.16 8.65 14.06
C ARG A 117 3.85 9.17 12.66
N ALA A 118 4.49 10.27 12.26
CA ALA A 118 4.37 10.82 10.91
C ALA A 118 4.85 9.80 9.85
N ALA A 119 5.99 9.13 10.08
CA ALA A 119 6.50 8.09 9.19
C ALA A 119 5.54 6.90 9.07
N ARG A 120 4.98 6.40 10.18
CA ARG A 120 3.97 5.32 10.15
C ARG A 120 2.71 5.71 9.40
N LEU A 121 2.22 6.95 9.59
CA LEU A 121 1.06 7.45 8.85
C LEU A 121 1.35 7.59 7.35
N ALA A 122 2.55 8.05 6.99
CA ALA A 122 2.97 8.13 5.59
C ALA A 122 3.05 6.73 4.95
N GLU A 123 3.61 5.74 5.65
CA GLU A 123 3.66 4.35 5.18
C GLU A 123 2.25 3.75 5.00
N LEU A 124 1.34 3.97 5.95
CA LEU A 124 -0.05 3.50 5.83
C LEU A 124 -0.78 4.17 4.65
N ARG A 125 -0.53 5.46 4.40
CA ARG A 125 -1.09 6.15 3.23
C ARG A 125 -0.52 5.58 1.94
N ALA A 126 0.79 5.34 1.88
CA ALA A 126 1.44 4.73 0.73
C ALA A 126 0.87 3.33 0.45
N LYS A 127 0.70 2.49 1.48
CA LYS A 127 0.05 1.17 1.37
C LYS A 127 -1.37 1.28 0.81
N LYS A 128 -2.20 2.18 1.36
CA LYS A 128 -3.56 2.41 0.85
C LYS A 128 -3.60 2.85 -0.61
N VAL A 129 -2.65 3.68 -1.06
CA VAL A 129 -2.57 4.11 -2.46
C VAL A 129 -2.18 2.92 -3.36
N VAL A 130 -1.23 2.10 -2.94
CA VAL A 130 -0.85 0.87 -3.67
C VAL A 130 -2.02 -0.12 -3.72
N ASP A 131 -2.72 -0.34 -2.60
CA ASP A 131 -3.87 -1.23 -2.54
C ASP A 131 -5.03 -0.71 -3.41
N ALA A 132 -5.26 0.60 -3.43
CA ALA A 132 -6.26 1.22 -4.31
C ALA A 132 -5.88 1.07 -5.79
N ALA A 133 -4.62 1.30 -6.14
CA ALA A 133 -4.13 1.16 -7.51
C ALA A 133 -4.16 -0.30 -8.00
N THR A 134 -3.82 -1.26 -7.13
CA THR A 134 -3.92 -2.70 -7.47
C THR A 134 -5.36 -3.14 -7.64
N LEU A 135 -6.28 -2.66 -6.80
CA LEU A 135 -7.72 -2.92 -6.94
C LEU A 135 -8.28 -2.31 -8.24
N GLU A 136 -7.89 -1.09 -8.59
CA GLU A 136 -8.31 -0.44 -9.82
C GLU A 136 -7.77 -1.16 -11.06
N ALA A 137 -6.49 -1.56 -11.04
CA ALA A 137 -5.89 -2.37 -12.10
C ALA A 137 -6.60 -3.72 -12.29
N ALA A 138 -6.98 -4.39 -11.19
CA ALA A 138 -7.74 -5.63 -11.24
C ALA A 138 -9.14 -5.44 -11.85
N LYS A 139 -9.85 -4.36 -11.48
CA LYS A 139 -11.15 -4.01 -12.09
C LYS A 139 -11.03 -3.73 -13.58
N LEU A 140 -10.02 -2.97 -13.99
CA LEU A 140 -9.77 -2.69 -15.40
C LEU A 140 -9.46 -3.97 -16.19
N GLN A 141 -8.68 -4.88 -15.61
CA GLN A 141 -8.38 -6.17 -16.23
C GLN A 141 -9.64 -7.03 -16.36
N GLN A 142 -10.52 -7.04 -15.35
CA GLN A 142 -11.79 -7.76 -15.42
C GLN A 142 -12.69 -7.19 -16.53
N ALA A 143 -12.85 -5.87 -16.60
CA ALA A 143 -13.64 -5.21 -17.63
C ALA A 143 -13.16 -5.54 -19.05
N ARG A 144 -11.84 -5.61 -19.26
CA ARG A 144 -11.25 -6.04 -20.55
C ARG A 144 -11.61 -7.48 -20.90
N ARG A 145 -11.52 -8.41 -19.94
CA ARG A 145 -11.89 -9.82 -20.17
C ARG A 145 -13.37 -9.97 -20.51
N GLU A 146 -14.23 -9.22 -19.83
CA GLU A 146 -15.67 -9.22 -20.12
C GLU A 146 -15.97 -8.67 -21.52
N GLN A 147 -15.25 -7.63 -21.94
CA GLN A 147 -15.34 -7.09 -23.29
C GLN A 147 -14.85 -8.10 -24.34
N ASP A 148 -13.71 -8.76 -24.12
CA ASP A 148 -13.18 -9.78 -25.04
C ASP A 148 -14.16 -10.96 -25.20
N ILE A 149 -14.82 -11.37 -24.11
CA ILE A 149 -15.86 -12.42 -24.15
C ILE A 149 -17.07 -11.96 -24.95
N LYS A 150 -17.56 -10.73 -24.74
CA LYS A 150 -18.68 -10.16 -25.50
C LYS A 150 -18.36 -10.08 -26.99
N ASP A 151 -17.17 -9.59 -27.34
CA ASP A 151 -16.72 -9.48 -28.72
C ASP A 151 -16.59 -10.85 -29.38
N LYS A 152 -16.09 -11.86 -28.66
CA LYS A 152 -16.02 -13.24 -29.15
C LYS A 152 -17.41 -13.81 -29.44
N LEU A 153 -18.35 -13.67 -28.50
CA LEU A 153 -19.73 -14.13 -28.67
C LEU A 153 -20.42 -13.42 -29.84
N GLN A 154 -20.19 -12.11 -30.00
CA GLN A 154 -20.74 -11.36 -31.13
C GLN A 154 -20.17 -11.83 -32.47
N ARG A 155 -18.87 -12.10 -32.56
CA ARG A 155 -18.24 -12.67 -33.77
C ARG A 155 -18.81 -14.04 -34.10
N GLU A 156 -18.94 -14.91 -33.10
CA GLU A 156 -19.54 -16.26 -33.28
C GLU A 156 -20.99 -16.17 -33.76
N GLU A 157 -21.78 -15.24 -33.23
CA GLU A 157 -23.16 -15.01 -33.67
C GLU A 157 -23.23 -14.50 -35.11
N VAL A 158 -22.37 -13.54 -35.49
CA VAL A 158 -22.30 -13.03 -36.87
C VAL A 158 -21.93 -14.17 -37.84
N ILE A 159 -20.97 -15.02 -37.48
CA ILE A 159 -20.60 -16.19 -38.27
C ILE A 159 -21.79 -17.15 -38.38
N ARG A 160 -22.49 -17.43 -37.27
CA ARG A 160 -23.68 -18.29 -37.25
C ARG A 160 -24.79 -17.77 -38.16
N GLN A 161 -25.10 -16.48 -38.09
CA GLN A 161 -26.12 -15.83 -38.92
C GLN A 161 -25.72 -15.82 -40.40
N THR A 162 -24.45 -15.53 -40.69
CA THR A 162 -23.93 -15.57 -42.07
C THR A 162 -24.05 -16.96 -42.67
N LYS A 163 -23.70 -17.99 -41.88
CA LYS A 163 -23.84 -19.38 -42.28
C LYS A 163 -25.30 -19.77 -42.51
N LEU A 164 -26.20 -19.46 -41.56
CA LEU A 164 -27.64 -19.72 -41.72
C LEU A 164 -28.22 -19.05 -42.97
N LYS A 165 -27.81 -17.82 -43.27
CA LYS A 165 -28.23 -17.10 -44.48
C LYS A 165 -27.72 -17.75 -45.75
N ALA A 166 -26.47 -18.21 -45.76
CA ALA A 166 -25.90 -18.93 -46.89
C ALA A 166 -26.58 -20.28 -47.12
N ASP A 167 -26.84 -21.03 -46.04
CA ASP A 167 -27.52 -22.32 -46.06
C ASP A 167 -28.97 -22.18 -46.55
N TYR A 168 -29.69 -21.15 -46.08
CA TYR A 168 -31.04 -20.83 -46.55
C TYR A 168 -31.05 -20.53 -48.06
N LYS A 169 -30.17 -19.64 -48.55
CA LYS A 169 -30.11 -19.29 -49.98
C LYS A 169 -29.80 -20.49 -50.87
N ARG A 170 -28.90 -21.37 -50.43
CA ARG A 170 -28.57 -22.61 -51.15
C ARG A 170 -29.80 -23.51 -51.24
N TRP A 171 -30.46 -23.73 -50.11
CA TRP A 171 -31.67 -24.55 -50.05
C TRP A 171 -32.81 -23.96 -50.87
N GLU A 172 -33.01 -22.64 -50.84
CA GLU A 172 -34.03 -21.95 -51.65
C GLU A 172 -33.80 -22.17 -53.14
N MET A 173 -32.54 -22.08 -53.60
CA MET A 173 -32.16 -22.41 -54.98
C MET A 173 -32.44 -23.88 -55.31
N GLU A 174 -32.15 -24.81 -54.39
CA GLU A 174 -32.49 -26.23 -54.56
C GLU A 174 -34.01 -26.45 -54.68
N CYS A 175 -34.82 -25.75 -53.89
CA CYS A 175 -36.27 -25.76 -53.99
C CYS A 175 -36.75 -25.23 -55.35
N ASP A 176 -36.18 -24.11 -55.82
CA ASP A 176 -36.55 -23.52 -57.10
C ASP A 176 -36.26 -24.47 -58.26
N ILE A 177 -35.11 -25.16 -58.24
CA ILE A 177 -34.75 -26.17 -59.26
C ILE A 177 -35.73 -27.34 -59.18
N ALA A 178 -35.95 -27.90 -57.98
CA ALA A 178 -36.78 -29.07 -57.77
C ALA A 178 -38.26 -28.83 -58.10
N PHE A 179 -38.77 -27.62 -57.85
CA PHE A 179 -40.18 -27.30 -58.08
C PHE A 179 -40.52 -26.88 -59.51
N ARG A 180 -39.52 -26.58 -60.35
CA ARG A 180 -39.72 -26.34 -61.79
C ARG A 180 -40.22 -27.60 -62.51
N ASP A 181 -39.67 -28.76 -62.17
CA ASP A 181 -40.08 -30.04 -62.74
C ASP A 181 -40.30 -31.11 -61.65
N LYS A 182 -41.49 -31.07 -61.06
CA LYS A 182 -41.87 -31.98 -59.97
C LYS A 182 -42.00 -33.44 -60.43
N ALA A 183 -42.21 -33.68 -61.72
CA ALA A 183 -42.39 -35.03 -62.26
C ALA A 183 -41.05 -35.77 -62.36
N SER A 184 -39.95 -35.05 -62.59
CA SER A 184 -38.59 -35.63 -62.59
C SER A 184 -37.90 -35.60 -61.23
N MET A 185 -38.53 -35.01 -60.21
CA MET A 185 -37.95 -34.91 -58.86
C MET A 185 -37.75 -36.29 -58.22
N THR A 186 -36.48 -36.67 -58.02
CA THR A 186 -36.07 -37.92 -57.36
C THR A 186 -35.82 -37.76 -55.86
N LYS A 187 -35.64 -36.53 -55.39
CA LYS A 187 -35.35 -36.19 -53.99
C LYS A 187 -36.15 -34.99 -53.53
N PHE A 188 -36.76 -35.08 -52.34
CA PHE A 188 -37.44 -33.95 -51.71
C PHE A 188 -36.41 -32.91 -51.21
N PRO A 189 -36.54 -31.61 -51.56
CA PRO A 189 -35.64 -30.56 -51.11
C PRO A 189 -35.94 -30.17 -49.64
N PHE A 190 -35.71 -31.09 -48.71
CA PHE A 190 -35.95 -30.86 -47.28
C PHE A 190 -34.90 -29.87 -46.74
N PRO A 191 -35.30 -28.86 -45.92
CA PRO A 191 -34.34 -27.89 -45.38
C PRO A 191 -33.27 -28.59 -44.53
N PRO A 192 -31.99 -28.17 -44.62
CA PRO A 192 -30.93 -28.66 -43.75
C PRO A 192 -31.10 -28.08 -42.34
N LEU A 193 -32.06 -28.62 -41.59
CA LEU A 193 -32.44 -28.11 -40.28
C LEU A 193 -31.31 -28.30 -39.26
N PRO A 194 -30.97 -27.26 -38.46
CA PRO A 194 -30.06 -27.43 -37.35
C PRO A 194 -30.66 -28.35 -36.30
N ARG A 195 -29.82 -28.94 -35.45
CA ARG A 195 -30.30 -29.64 -34.26
C ARG A 195 -31.06 -28.65 -33.38
N CYS A 196 -32.23 -29.05 -32.91
CA CYS A 196 -32.98 -28.26 -31.94
C CYS A 196 -32.13 -28.04 -30.68
N THR A 197 -32.04 -26.81 -30.19
CA THR A 197 -31.32 -26.46 -28.95
C THR A 197 -32.24 -26.40 -27.73
N ASP A 198 -33.55 -26.48 -27.93
CA ASP A 198 -34.53 -26.46 -26.83
C ASP A 198 -34.56 -27.84 -26.14
N PRO A 199 -34.18 -27.91 -24.85
CA PRO A 199 -34.14 -29.17 -24.10
C PRO A 199 -35.51 -29.80 -23.88
N ASN A 200 -36.60 -29.02 -23.95
CA ASN A 200 -37.97 -29.49 -23.78
C ASN A 200 -38.60 -29.98 -25.09
N CYS A 201 -37.88 -29.88 -26.22
CA CYS A 201 -38.39 -30.29 -27.51
C CYS A 201 -38.22 -31.80 -27.72
N SER A 202 -39.30 -32.50 -28.06
CA SER A 202 -39.29 -33.93 -28.37
C SER A 202 -38.39 -34.31 -29.56
N ALA A 203 -38.02 -33.35 -30.41
CA ALA A 203 -37.09 -33.52 -31.51
C ALA A 203 -35.60 -33.44 -31.11
N PHE A 204 -35.29 -33.08 -29.86
CA PHE A 204 -33.91 -32.86 -29.38
C PHE A 204 -33.03 -34.12 -29.44
N THR A 205 -33.63 -35.30 -29.26
CA THR A 205 -32.94 -36.60 -29.12
C THR A 205 -33.04 -37.52 -30.35
N LYS A 206 -33.84 -37.19 -31.37
CA LYS A 206 -34.09 -38.07 -32.53
C LYS A 206 -33.14 -37.79 -33.68
N LEU A 207 -32.59 -38.85 -34.29
CA LEU A 207 -31.82 -38.82 -35.54
C LEU A 207 -32.50 -39.72 -36.57
N PRO A 208 -32.70 -39.29 -37.83
CA PRO A 208 -32.41 -37.94 -38.35
C PRO A 208 -33.27 -36.87 -37.67
N VAL A 209 -32.77 -35.64 -37.59
CA VAL A 209 -33.43 -34.52 -36.88
C VAL A 209 -34.79 -34.25 -37.52
N PRO A 210 -35.92 -34.54 -36.84
CA PRO A 210 -37.23 -34.24 -37.41
C PRO A 210 -37.47 -32.72 -37.41
N ALA A 211 -38.32 -32.25 -38.30
CA ALA A 211 -38.79 -30.86 -38.26
C ALA A 211 -39.56 -30.62 -36.96
N CYS A 212 -39.17 -29.58 -36.23
CA CYS A 212 -39.88 -29.07 -35.07
C CYS A 212 -40.01 -27.55 -35.18
N GLN A 213 -40.89 -26.96 -34.37
CA GLN A 213 -41.15 -25.52 -34.41
C GLN A 213 -39.86 -24.69 -34.23
N HIS A 214 -38.96 -25.13 -33.35
CA HIS A 214 -37.73 -24.40 -33.03
C HIS A 214 -36.69 -24.43 -34.16
N ASN A 215 -36.34 -25.61 -34.69
CA ASN A 215 -35.30 -25.71 -35.71
C ASN A 215 -35.76 -25.14 -37.06
N VAL A 216 -37.04 -25.30 -37.40
CA VAL A 216 -37.65 -24.67 -38.57
C VAL A 216 -37.63 -23.16 -38.42
N LYS A 217 -38.08 -22.60 -37.28
CA LYS A 217 -37.98 -21.14 -37.04
C LYS A 217 -36.55 -20.63 -37.15
N GLN A 218 -35.59 -21.34 -36.54
CA GLN A 218 -34.18 -20.96 -36.61
C GLN A 218 -33.65 -20.96 -38.04
N PHE A 219 -34.00 -21.97 -38.83
CA PHE A 219 -33.58 -22.08 -40.23
C PHE A 219 -34.23 -20.99 -41.10
N PHE A 220 -35.55 -20.80 -41.00
CA PHE A 220 -36.28 -19.80 -41.80
C PHE A 220 -35.94 -18.35 -41.43
N LYS A 221 -35.47 -18.08 -40.20
CA LYS A 221 -34.87 -16.77 -39.87
C LYS A 221 -33.64 -16.45 -40.72
N GLY A 222 -32.96 -17.46 -41.26
CA GLY A 222 -31.85 -17.31 -42.21
C GLY A 222 -32.25 -16.61 -43.52
N SER A 223 -33.55 -16.54 -43.86
CA SER A 223 -34.03 -15.77 -45.01
C SER A 223 -33.72 -14.27 -44.89
N GLY A 224 -33.55 -13.77 -43.67
CA GLY A 224 -33.45 -12.33 -43.37
C GLY A 224 -34.80 -11.60 -43.41
N VAL A 225 -35.88 -12.28 -43.82
CA VAL A 225 -37.25 -11.75 -43.88
C VAL A 225 -38.18 -12.79 -43.24
N PHE A 226 -38.45 -12.64 -41.95
CA PHE A 226 -39.36 -13.51 -41.21
C PHE A 226 -40.65 -12.76 -40.87
N SER A 227 -41.47 -12.49 -41.89
CA SER A 227 -42.74 -11.77 -41.79
C SER A 227 -43.96 -12.70 -41.97
N MET A 228 -45.16 -12.18 -41.70
CA MET A 228 -46.40 -12.93 -41.92
C MET A 228 -46.59 -13.28 -43.40
N GLU A 229 -46.32 -12.35 -44.31
CA GLU A 229 -46.42 -12.54 -45.77
C GLU A 229 -45.47 -13.63 -46.24
N PHE A 230 -44.23 -13.60 -45.73
CA PHE A 230 -43.23 -14.64 -46.01
C PHE A 230 -43.72 -16.02 -45.56
N LEU A 231 -44.22 -16.15 -44.32
CA LEU A 231 -44.74 -17.42 -43.82
C LEU A 231 -45.99 -17.89 -44.58
N LYS A 232 -46.83 -16.97 -45.06
CA LYS A 232 -47.98 -17.31 -45.91
C LYS A 232 -47.54 -17.93 -47.23
N LEU A 233 -46.54 -17.33 -47.88
CA LEU A 233 -45.96 -17.85 -49.12
C LEU A 233 -45.32 -19.22 -48.91
N GLU A 234 -44.51 -19.37 -47.86
CA GLU A 234 -43.88 -20.65 -47.54
C GLU A 234 -44.91 -21.72 -47.17
N LYS A 235 -45.94 -21.42 -46.36
CA LYS A 235 -47.04 -22.37 -46.10
C LYS A 235 -47.72 -22.84 -47.39
N SER A 236 -48.03 -21.92 -48.31
CA SER A 236 -48.61 -22.28 -49.61
C SER A 236 -47.66 -23.14 -50.45
N ARG A 237 -46.36 -22.87 -50.38
CA ARG A 237 -45.31 -23.63 -51.06
C ARG A 237 -45.26 -25.09 -50.61
N TRP A 238 -45.44 -25.33 -49.31
CA TRP A 238 -45.35 -26.65 -48.67
C TRP A 238 -46.69 -27.40 -48.54
N HIS A 239 -47.76 -26.94 -49.18
CA HIS A 239 -49.04 -27.66 -49.18
C HIS A 239 -48.93 -29.01 -49.91
N GLU A 240 -49.49 -30.08 -49.35
CA GLU A 240 -49.32 -31.46 -49.89
C GLU A 240 -49.85 -31.62 -51.32
N ASP A 241 -50.95 -30.92 -51.67
CA ASP A 241 -51.51 -30.95 -53.03
C ASP A 241 -50.54 -30.45 -54.11
N ARG A 242 -49.57 -29.61 -53.74
CA ARG A 242 -48.56 -29.10 -54.68
C ARG A 242 -47.68 -30.23 -55.23
N PHE A 243 -47.68 -31.41 -54.59
CA PHE A 243 -46.87 -32.57 -54.94
C PHE A 243 -47.70 -33.68 -55.62
N ALA A 244 -48.93 -33.41 -56.06
CA ALA A 244 -49.76 -34.39 -56.78
C ALA A 244 -49.13 -34.86 -58.11
N SER A 245 -48.36 -34.00 -58.79
CA SER A 245 -47.70 -34.30 -60.06
C SER A 245 -46.37 -35.06 -59.92
N CYS A 246 -45.94 -35.40 -58.70
CA CYS A 246 -44.74 -36.20 -58.48
C CYS A 246 -44.95 -37.67 -58.87
N GLN A 247 -43.84 -38.38 -59.10
CA GLN A 247 -43.82 -39.80 -59.41
C GLN A 247 -44.59 -40.60 -58.37
N GLU A 248 -45.40 -41.56 -58.83
CA GLU A 248 -46.39 -42.22 -57.98
C GLU A 248 -45.80 -42.92 -56.75
N TYR A 249 -44.62 -43.53 -56.88
CA TYR A 249 -43.95 -44.22 -55.78
C TYR A 249 -43.30 -43.26 -54.75
N LEU A 250 -42.95 -42.02 -55.13
CA LEU A 250 -42.38 -41.00 -54.23
C LEU A 250 -43.45 -40.08 -53.63
N ARG A 251 -44.62 -39.99 -54.27
CA ARG A 251 -45.70 -39.07 -53.91
C ARG A 251 -46.12 -39.16 -52.44
N PRO A 252 -46.33 -40.35 -51.82
CA PRO A 252 -46.71 -40.43 -50.42
C PRO A 252 -45.64 -39.86 -49.48
N GLU A 253 -44.36 -40.15 -49.73
CA GLU A 253 -43.25 -39.65 -48.93
C GLU A 253 -43.12 -38.12 -49.05
N PHE A 254 -43.19 -37.60 -50.28
CA PHE A 254 -43.06 -36.17 -50.53
C PHE A 254 -44.21 -35.38 -49.92
N ARG A 255 -45.45 -35.88 -50.01
CA ARG A 255 -46.61 -35.28 -49.34
C ARG A 255 -46.44 -35.29 -47.82
N SER A 256 -46.01 -36.40 -47.24
CA SER A 256 -45.74 -36.49 -45.80
C SER A 256 -44.69 -35.48 -45.33
N ARG A 257 -43.57 -35.36 -46.05
CA ARG A 257 -42.51 -34.38 -45.73
C ARG A 257 -42.99 -32.93 -45.91
N ALA A 258 -43.74 -32.65 -46.97
CA ALA A 258 -44.32 -31.32 -47.19
C ALA A 258 -45.30 -30.93 -46.08
N ASN A 259 -46.21 -31.84 -45.73
CA ASN A 259 -47.16 -31.66 -44.65
C ASN A 259 -46.46 -31.43 -43.30
N SER A 260 -45.32 -32.12 -43.05
CA SER A 260 -44.53 -31.91 -41.83
C SER A 260 -44.03 -30.46 -41.70
N LEU A 261 -43.58 -29.84 -42.80
CA LEU A 261 -43.17 -28.43 -42.81
C LEU A 261 -44.38 -27.51 -42.69
N PHE A 262 -45.47 -27.80 -43.41
CA PHE A 262 -46.71 -27.02 -43.35
C PHE A 262 -47.26 -26.91 -41.93
N ILE A 263 -47.39 -28.04 -41.22
CA ILE A 263 -47.87 -28.09 -39.83
C ILE A 263 -46.94 -27.29 -38.91
N VAL A 264 -45.64 -27.43 -39.07
CA VAL A 264 -44.66 -26.75 -38.21
C VAL A 264 -44.61 -25.23 -38.45
N LEU A 265 -44.88 -24.76 -39.67
CA LEU A 265 -44.97 -23.33 -40.00
C LEU A 265 -46.27 -22.69 -39.52
N HIS A 266 -47.34 -23.47 -39.30
CA HIS A 266 -48.67 -22.95 -38.97
C HIS A 266 -48.72 -22.12 -37.67
N PRO A 267 -48.18 -22.59 -36.53
CA PRO A 267 -48.17 -21.83 -35.27
C PRO A 267 -47.52 -20.45 -35.40
N TRP A 268 -46.39 -20.37 -36.12
CA TRP A 268 -45.66 -19.12 -36.32
C TRP A 268 -46.45 -18.11 -37.14
N TYR A 269 -47.20 -18.58 -38.13
CA TYR A 269 -48.07 -17.72 -38.92
C TYR A 269 -49.21 -17.15 -38.07
N GLU A 270 -49.86 -17.97 -37.24
CA GLU A 270 -50.93 -17.47 -36.36
C GLU A 270 -50.38 -16.52 -35.27
N GLU A 271 -49.19 -16.78 -34.73
CA GLU A 271 -48.53 -15.86 -33.78
C GLU A 271 -48.28 -14.48 -34.41
N LEU A 272 -47.66 -14.42 -35.59
CA LEU A 272 -47.39 -13.14 -36.27
C LEU A 272 -48.68 -12.41 -36.68
N LYS A 273 -49.71 -13.15 -37.08
CA LYS A 273 -51.03 -12.60 -37.44
C LYS A 273 -51.72 -11.99 -36.22
N GLU A 274 -51.62 -12.62 -35.05
CA GLU A 274 -52.19 -12.07 -33.82
C GLU A 274 -51.41 -10.83 -33.36
N GLN A 275 -50.07 -10.86 -33.42
CA GLN A 275 -49.24 -9.68 -33.14
C GLN A 275 -49.60 -8.50 -34.05
N GLN A 276 -49.87 -8.73 -35.33
CA GLN A 276 -50.29 -7.69 -36.25
C GLN A 276 -51.68 -7.12 -35.90
N ARG A 277 -52.62 -7.97 -35.46
CA ARG A 277 -53.95 -7.51 -34.99
C ARG A 277 -53.83 -6.65 -33.75
N SER A 278 -53.05 -7.08 -32.76
CA SER A 278 -52.83 -6.34 -31.51
C SER A 278 -52.09 -5.02 -31.72
N ALA A 279 -51.31 -4.87 -32.80
CA ALA A 279 -50.61 -3.62 -33.11
C ALA A 279 -51.51 -2.56 -33.77
N VAL A 280 -52.67 -2.96 -34.30
CA VAL A 280 -53.64 -2.07 -34.97
C VAL A 280 -54.78 -1.65 -34.05
N SER A 281 -55.05 -2.42 -33.00
CA SER A 281 -56.01 -2.10 -31.93
C SER A 281 -55.45 -1.09 -30.94
#